data_AF-A0A7W5E2W7-F1
#
_entry.id   AF-A0A7W5E2W7-F1
#
_cell.length_a   1.000
_cell.length_b   1.000
_cell.length_c   1.000
_cell.angle_alpha   90.00
_cell.angle_beta   90.00
_cell.angle_gamma   90.00
#
_symmetry.space_group_name_H-M   'P 1'
#
loop_
_entity.id
_entity.type
_entity.pdbx_description
1 polymer ?
#
loop_
_entity_poly.entity_id
_entity_poly.type
_entity_poly.pdbx_seq_one_letter_code
_entity_poly.pdbx_strand_id
1 'polypeptide(L)'
;MSDSNIQNGFRQVIRDCFDLFELQLELLSVDSQEARRKAISALALGGTAATLGASMITVLMIALGFILHEQAEITVGWSLLIVCAVTMVVIVALAGIASSMLRAASSALAETKSEFVENLRWIKATIISPDTSARNQLRSESFPDTVETNSRVQRATSTASSPIPARR
;
A
#
# COMPACT_ATOMS: atom_id res chain seq x y z
N MET A 1 -23.06 37.36 10.00
CA MET A 1 -22.74 37.46 8.55
C MET A 1 -21.39 36.79 8.23
N SER A 2 -20.90 35.89 9.10
CA SER A 2 -19.56 35.29 9.01
C SER A 2 -19.58 33.81 8.59
N ASP A 3 -20.71 33.12 8.77
CA ASP A 3 -20.84 31.68 8.48
C ASP A 3 -20.82 31.34 6.98
N SER A 4 -21.22 32.28 6.12
CA SER A 4 -21.22 32.09 4.66
C SER A 4 -19.81 32.05 4.06
N ASN A 5 -18.85 32.76 4.64
CA ASN A 5 -17.46 32.76 4.16
C ASN A 5 -16.74 31.45 4.52
N ILE A 6 -17.04 30.86 5.67
CA ILE A 6 -16.44 29.59 6.12
C ILE A 6 -16.96 28.42 5.27
N GLN A 7 -18.26 28.38 4.98
CA GLN A 7 -18.84 27.35 4.08
C GLN A 7 -18.25 27.40 2.67
N ASN A 8 -17.93 28.59 2.16
CA ASN A 8 -17.33 28.76 0.83
C ASN A 8 -15.87 28.30 0.80
N GLY A 9 -15.07 28.62 1.82
CA GLY A 9 -13.68 28.16 1.93
C GLY A 9 -13.56 26.63 2.04
N PHE A 10 -14.44 25.99 2.82
CA PHE A 10 -14.42 24.54 2.99
C PHE A 10 -14.80 23.79 1.70
N ARG A 11 -15.79 24.29 0.95
CA ARG A 11 -16.16 23.73 -0.36
C ARG A 11 -15.02 23.85 -1.38
N GLN A 12 -14.23 24.91 -1.31
CA GLN A 12 -13.09 25.10 -2.21
C GLN A 12 -11.97 24.09 -1.92
N VAL A 13 -11.63 23.87 -0.65
CA VAL A 13 -10.61 22.87 -0.26
C VAL A 13 -11.04 21.46 -0.62
N ILE A 14 -12.32 21.11 -0.44
CA ILE A 14 -12.85 19.81 -0.88
C ILE A 14 -12.70 19.66 -2.39
N ARG A 15 -13.04 20.70 -3.16
CA ARG A 15 -12.91 20.67 -4.62
C ARG A 15 -11.45 20.47 -5.04
N ASP A 16 -10.52 21.23 -4.46
CA ASP A 16 -9.09 21.11 -4.75
C ASP A 16 -8.55 19.73 -4.37
N CYS A 17 -9.08 19.12 -3.30
CA CYS A 17 -8.73 17.76 -2.89
C CYS A 17 -9.24 16.69 -3.86
N PHE A 18 -10.46 16.85 -4.39
CA PHE A 18 -10.98 15.98 -5.45
C PHE A 18 -10.21 16.13 -6.76
N ASP A 19 -9.82 17.35 -7.13
CA ASP A 19 -9.02 17.63 -8.33
C ASP A 19 -7.64 16.96 -8.23
N LEU A 20 -6.99 17.05 -7.07
CA LEU A 20 -5.72 16.35 -6.79
C LEU A 20 -5.89 14.83 -6.80
N PHE A 21 -7.03 14.31 -6.32
CA PHE A 21 -7.32 12.88 -6.30
C PHE A 21 -7.55 12.32 -7.71
N GLU A 22 -8.22 13.08 -8.58
CA GLU A 22 -8.44 12.72 -9.98
C GLU A 22 -7.10 12.60 -10.74
N LEU A 23 -6.20 13.56 -10.52
CA LEU A 23 -4.84 13.54 -11.07
C LEU A 23 -4.01 12.33 -10.56
N GLN A 24 -4.13 11.99 -9.28
CA GLN A 24 -3.47 10.82 -8.70
C GLN A 24 -4.04 9.49 -9.24
N LEU A 25 -5.36 9.43 -9.50
CA LEU A 25 -5.99 8.28 -10.13
C LEU A 25 -5.54 8.10 -11.58
N GLU A 26 -5.33 9.18 -12.32
CA GLU A 26 -4.85 9.12 -13.70
C GLU A 26 -3.42 8.55 -13.76
N LEU A 27 -2.53 9.02 -12.88
CA LEU A 27 -1.18 8.47 -12.71
C LEU A 27 -1.19 7.01 -12.26
N LEU A 28 -2.04 6.65 -11.29
CA LEU A 28 -2.17 5.28 -10.79
C LEU A 28 -2.74 4.33 -11.85
N SER A 29 -3.66 4.83 -12.69
CA SER A 29 -4.20 4.07 -13.82
C SER A 29 -3.11 3.73 -14.84
N VAL A 30 -2.30 4.72 -15.23
CA VAL A 30 -1.17 4.53 -16.16
C VAL A 30 -0.14 3.58 -15.57
N ASP A 31 0.24 3.76 -14.30
CA ASP A 31 1.20 2.87 -13.61
C ASP A 31 0.65 1.44 -13.49
N SER A 32 -0.65 1.27 -13.23
CA SER A 32 -1.28 -0.05 -13.19
C SER A 32 -1.24 -0.78 -14.54
N GLN A 33 -1.35 -0.05 -15.66
CA GLN A 33 -1.27 -0.63 -16.99
C GLN A 33 0.15 -1.09 -17.31
N GLU A 34 1.15 -0.30 -16.94
CA GLU A 34 2.55 -0.68 -17.12
C GLU A 34 2.93 -1.87 -16.22
N ALA A 35 2.54 -1.84 -14.95
CA ALA A 35 2.73 -2.93 -14.00
C ALA A 35 2.04 -4.22 -14.49
N ARG A 36 0.80 -4.12 -14.98
CA ARG A 36 0.06 -5.25 -15.57
C ARG A 36 0.77 -5.80 -16.79
N ARG A 37 1.28 -4.96 -17.69
CA ARG A 37 2.02 -5.42 -18.88
C ARG A 37 3.28 -6.17 -18.48
N LYS A 38 4.06 -5.61 -17.54
CA LYS A 38 5.27 -6.27 -17.00
C LYS A 38 4.92 -7.59 -16.31
N ALA A 39 3.85 -7.64 -15.54
CA ALA A 39 3.38 -8.86 -14.88
C ALA A 39 2.98 -9.95 -15.89
N ILE A 40 2.25 -9.59 -16.95
CA ILE A 40 1.87 -10.53 -18.01
C ILE A 40 3.11 -11.04 -18.75
N SER A 41 4.06 -10.17 -19.09
CA SER A 41 5.32 -10.58 -19.73
C SER A 41 6.14 -11.50 -18.83
N ALA A 42 6.26 -11.18 -17.54
CA ALA A 42 6.95 -12.02 -16.56
C ALA A 42 6.26 -13.38 -16.40
N LEU A 43 4.92 -13.41 -16.37
CA LEU A 43 4.15 -14.64 -16.29
C LEU A 43 4.30 -15.50 -17.56
N ALA A 44 4.27 -14.88 -18.74
CA ALA A 44 4.46 -15.58 -20.00
C ALA A 44 5.88 -16.18 -20.11
N LEU A 45 6.92 -15.38 -19.83
CA LEU A 45 8.30 -15.82 -19.87
C LEU A 45 8.62 -16.85 -18.78
N GLY A 46 8.10 -16.64 -17.57
CA GLY A 46 8.23 -17.58 -16.46
C GLY A 46 7.52 -18.90 -16.77
N GLY A 47 6.34 -18.84 -17.36
CA GLY A 47 5.57 -20.02 -17.78
C GLY A 47 6.29 -20.82 -18.86
N THR A 48 6.83 -20.17 -19.90
CA THR A 48 7.60 -20.86 -20.95
C THR A 48 8.92 -21.42 -20.42
N ALA A 49 9.63 -20.69 -19.56
CA ALA A 49 10.83 -21.19 -18.91
C ALA A 49 10.53 -22.42 -18.03
N ALA A 50 9.41 -22.41 -17.29
CA ALA A 50 9.00 -23.52 -16.45
C ALA A 50 8.64 -24.77 -17.28
N THR A 51 7.90 -24.63 -18.39
CA THR A 51 7.54 -25.77 -19.25
C THR A 51 8.76 -26.35 -19.96
N LEU A 52 9.67 -25.51 -20.46
CA LEU A 52 10.93 -25.95 -21.06
C LEU A 52 11.83 -26.63 -20.03
N GLY A 53 11.96 -26.04 -18.83
CA GLY A 53 12.73 -26.61 -17.73
C GLY A 53 12.19 -27.98 -17.31
N ALA A 54 10.87 -28.12 -17.16
CA ALA A 54 10.22 -29.39 -16.85
C ALA A 54 10.51 -30.45 -17.92
N SER A 55 10.42 -30.07 -19.20
CA SER A 55 10.73 -30.95 -20.32
C SER A 55 12.19 -31.41 -20.30
N MET A 56 13.13 -30.48 -20.07
CA MET A 56 14.56 -30.78 -19.98
C MET A 56 14.88 -31.74 -18.82
N ILE A 57 14.22 -31.56 -17.66
CA ILE A 57 14.38 -32.46 -16.52
C ILE A 57 14.00 -33.89 -16.88
N THR A 58 12.90 -34.12 -17.62
CA THR A 58 12.50 -35.48 -18.01
C THR A 58 13.53 -36.15 -18.92
N VAL A 59 14.08 -35.43 -19.90
CA VAL A 59 15.13 -35.93 -20.79
C VAL A 59 16.41 -36.21 -20.01
N LEU A 60 16.78 -35.33 -19.08
CA LEU A 60 17.95 -35.51 -18.22
C LEU A 60 17.82 -36.75 -17.33
N MET A 61 16.65 -37.00 -16.76
CA MET A 61 16.40 -38.21 -15.96
C MET A 61 16.59 -39.48 -16.77
N ILE A 62 16.10 -39.51 -18.02
CA ILE A 62 16.29 -40.66 -18.92
C ILE A 62 17.79 -40.85 -19.22
N ALA A 63 18.50 -39.78 -19.58
CA ALA A 63 19.93 -39.82 -19.86
C ALA A 63 20.75 -40.32 -18.65
N LEU A 64 20.46 -39.81 -17.45
CA LEU A 64 21.07 -40.27 -16.21
C LEU A 64 20.76 -41.73 -15.90
N GLY A 65 19.55 -42.19 -16.20
CA GLY A 65 19.17 -43.60 -16.05
C GLY A 65 20.02 -44.52 -16.94
N PHE A 66 20.27 -44.13 -18.19
CA PHE A 66 21.16 -44.87 -19.08
C PHE A 66 22.61 -44.86 -18.62
N ILE A 67 23.13 -43.69 -18.20
CA ILE A 67 24.49 -43.60 -17.66
C ILE A 67 24.65 -44.49 -16.41
N LEU A 68 23.66 -44.50 -15.52
CA LEU A 68 23.68 -45.32 -14.31
C LEU A 68 23.59 -46.82 -14.65
N HIS A 69 22.81 -47.18 -15.66
CA HIS A 69 22.75 -48.55 -16.19
C HIS A 69 24.12 -49.04 -16.68
N GLU A 70 24.81 -48.24 -17.48
CA GLU A 70 26.13 -48.60 -18.03
C GLU A 70 27.19 -48.74 -16.94
N GLN A 71 27.18 -47.85 -15.94
CA GLN A 71 28.23 -47.81 -14.92
C GLN A 71 28.03 -48.82 -13.77
N ALA A 72 26.78 -49.18 -13.45
CA ALA A 72 26.48 -50.06 -12.33
C ALA A 72 26.14 -51.50 -12.76
N GLU A 73 26.11 -51.80 -14.06
CA GLU A 73 25.74 -53.11 -14.64
C GLU A 73 24.37 -53.66 -14.15
N ILE A 74 23.51 -52.79 -13.60
CA ILE A 74 22.16 -53.14 -13.16
C ILE A 74 21.17 -53.09 -14.32
N THR A 75 19.99 -53.70 -14.23
CA THR A 75 19.00 -53.62 -15.31
C THR A 75 18.50 -52.18 -15.53
N VAL A 76 18.18 -51.82 -16.78
CA VAL A 76 17.67 -50.49 -17.17
C VAL A 76 16.48 -50.03 -16.30
N GLY A 77 15.55 -50.93 -15.97
CA GLY A 77 14.39 -50.62 -15.15
C GLY A 77 14.77 -50.13 -13.75
N TRP A 78 15.72 -50.80 -13.10
CA TRP A 78 16.22 -50.40 -11.78
C TRP A 78 16.98 -49.07 -11.83
N SER A 79 17.78 -48.82 -12.86
CA SER A 79 18.49 -47.53 -13.01
C SER A 79 17.52 -46.36 -13.12
N LEU A 80 16.50 -46.47 -13.97
CA LEU A 80 15.50 -45.41 -14.16
C LEU A 80 14.69 -45.18 -12.87
N LEU A 81 14.37 -46.26 -12.14
CA LEU A 81 13.65 -46.15 -10.86
C LEU A 81 14.48 -45.42 -9.81
N ILE A 82 15.78 -45.74 -9.68
CA ILE A 82 16.68 -45.07 -8.73
C ILE A 82 16.80 -43.58 -9.06
N VAL A 83 17.06 -43.23 -10.33
CA VAL A 83 17.15 -41.83 -10.76
C VAL A 83 15.82 -41.11 -10.47
N CYS A 84 14.69 -41.73 -10.79
CA CYS A 84 13.36 -41.18 -10.49
C CYS A 84 13.16 -40.93 -8.99
N ALA A 85 13.51 -41.88 -8.14
CA ALA A 85 13.40 -41.74 -6.69
C ALA A 85 14.26 -40.58 -6.16
N VAL A 86 15.51 -40.48 -6.62
CA VAL A 86 16.42 -39.41 -6.20
C VAL A 86 15.91 -38.04 -6.68
N THR A 87 15.50 -37.92 -7.95
CA THR A 87 14.96 -36.67 -8.48
C THR A 87 13.68 -36.26 -7.75
N MET A 88 12.81 -37.21 -7.42
CA MET A 88 11.59 -36.94 -6.64
C MET A 88 11.91 -36.33 -5.27
N VAL A 89 12.91 -36.85 -4.55
CA VAL A 89 13.34 -36.28 -3.25
C VAL A 89 13.81 -34.84 -3.42
N VAL A 90 14.60 -34.56 -4.46
CA VAL A 90 15.06 -33.19 -4.77
C VAL A 90 13.88 -32.26 -5.07
N ILE A 91 12.92 -32.71 -5.90
CA ILE A 91 11.73 -31.92 -6.24
C ILE A 91 10.90 -31.60 -4.98
N VAL A 92 10.68 -32.59 -4.10
CA VAL A 92 9.93 -32.39 -2.85
C VAL A 92 10.65 -31.38 -1.94
N ALA A 93 11.98 -31.46 -1.82
CA ALA A 93 12.76 -30.51 -1.04
C ALA A 93 12.64 -29.07 -1.60
N LEU A 94 12.80 -28.91 -2.91
CA LEU A 94 12.67 -27.61 -3.58
C LEU A 94 11.24 -27.05 -3.47
N ALA A 95 10.22 -27.89 -3.64
CA ALA A 95 8.83 -27.50 -3.47
C ALA A 95 8.53 -27.05 -2.03
N GLY A 96 9.12 -27.72 -1.04
CA GLY A 96 9.08 -27.30 0.36
C GLY A 96 9.62 -25.89 0.57
N ILE A 97 10.82 -25.60 0.05
CA ILE A 97 11.46 -24.28 0.15
C ILE A 97 10.64 -23.21 -0.60
N ALA A 98 10.19 -23.51 -1.82
CA ALA A 98 9.36 -22.59 -2.59
C ALA A 98 8.06 -22.25 -1.86
N SER A 99 7.43 -23.24 -1.22
CA SER A 99 6.21 -23.04 -0.45
C SER A 99 6.41 -22.17 0.79
N SER A 100 7.56 -22.30 1.48
CA SER A 100 7.86 -21.45 2.65
C SER A 100 8.11 -20.00 2.23
N MET A 101 8.81 -19.78 1.11
CA MET A 101 9.01 -18.43 0.56
C MET A 101 7.70 -17.80 0.09
N LEU A 102 6.82 -18.57 -0.57
CA LEU A 102 5.52 -18.09 -1.00
C LEU A 102 4.64 -17.70 0.19
N ARG A 103 4.66 -18.49 1.27
CA ARG A 103 3.96 -18.16 2.52
C ARG A 103 4.48 -16.86 3.13
N ALA A 104 5.80 -16.67 3.20
CA ALA A 104 6.39 -15.43 3.70
C ALA A 104 5.96 -14.20 2.87
N ALA A 105 6.01 -14.31 1.55
CA ALA A 105 5.55 -13.24 0.65
C ALA A 105 4.05 -12.94 0.81
N SER A 106 3.22 -13.99 0.96
CA SER A 106 1.78 -13.82 1.16
C SER A 106 1.44 -13.16 2.51
N SER A 107 2.23 -13.44 3.55
CA SER A 107 2.07 -12.81 4.87
C SER A 107 2.38 -11.31 4.79
N ALA A 108 3.47 -10.94 4.12
CA ALA A 108 3.82 -9.53 3.92
C ALA A 108 2.72 -8.77 3.16
N LEU A 109 2.14 -9.41 2.12
CA LEU A 109 1.02 -8.82 1.38
C LEU A 109 -0.27 -8.70 2.21
N ALA A 110 -0.51 -9.61 3.15
CA ALA A 110 -1.69 -9.55 4.03
C ALA A 110 -1.62 -8.35 4.98
N GLU A 111 -0.43 -8.04 5.50
CA GLU A 111 -0.17 -6.87 6.34
C GLU A 111 -0.42 -5.57 5.56
N THR A 112 0.11 -5.46 4.34
CA THR A 112 -0.12 -4.29 3.46
C THR A 112 -1.60 -4.07 3.13
N LYS A 113 -2.38 -5.14 2.93
CA LYS A 113 -3.83 -5.03 2.70
C LYS A 113 -4.57 -4.49 3.91
N SER A 114 -4.19 -4.92 5.12
CA SER A 114 -4.81 -4.45 6.36
C SER A 114 -4.58 -2.95 6.56
N GLU A 115 -3.33 -2.51 6.39
CA GLU A 115 -2.97 -1.08 6.50
C GLU A 115 -3.68 -0.23 5.43
N PHE A 116 -3.78 -0.74 4.20
CA PHE A 116 -4.48 -0.03 3.13
C PHE A 116 -5.98 0.16 3.43
N VAL A 117 -6.66 -0.89 3.91
CA VAL A 117 -8.07 -0.82 4.29
C VAL A 117 -8.28 0.15 5.46
N GLU A 118 -7.37 0.14 6.44
CA GLU A 118 -7.43 1.06 7.56
C GLU A 118 -7.23 2.52 7.10
N ASN A 119 -6.23 2.79 6.27
CA ASN A 119 -6.00 4.11 5.69
C ASN A 119 -7.23 4.62 4.91
N LEU A 120 -7.87 3.76 4.13
CA LEU A 120 -9.14 4.06 3.44
C LEU A 120 -10.27 4.39 4.42
N ARG A 121 -10.36 3.69 5.55
CA ARG A 121 -11.37 3.95 6.58
C ARG A 121 -11.15 5.31 7.25
N TRP A 122 -9.89 5.68 7.53
CA TRP A 122 -9.54 7.00 8.07
C TRP A 122 -9.87 8.14 7.10
N ILE A 123 -9.55 7.99 5.82
CA ILE A 123 -9.90 8.97 4.77
C ILE A 123 -11.42 9.12 4.69
N LYS A 124 -12.16 8.00 4.66
CA LYS A 124 -13.63 8.02 4.62
C LYS A 124 -14.23 8.74 5.83
N ALA A 125 -13.72 8.49 7.03
CA ALA A 125 -14.16 9.16 8.25
C ALA A 125 -13.87 10.67 8.24
N THR A 126 -12.71 11.07 7.73
CA THR A 126 -12.29 12.47 7.64
C THR A 126 -13.15 13.28 6.67
N ILE A 127 -13.54 12.67 5.54
CA ILE A 127 -14.39 13.33 4.53
C ILE A 127 -15.86 13.45 4.99
N ILE A 128 -16.38 12.44 5.70
CA ILE A 128 -17.79 12.39 6.12
C ILE A 128 -18.05 13.23 7.38
N SER A 129 -17.08 13.38 8.28
CA SER A 129 -17.27 14.10 9.56
C SER A 129 -16.00 14.83 10.02
N PRO A 130 -15.62 15.93 9.33
CA PRO A 130 -14.41 16.69 9.63
C PRO A 130 -14.37 17.26 11.06
N ASP A 131 -15.54 17.55 11.65
CA ASP A 131 -15.66 18.12 13.01
C ASP A 131 -15.50 17.11 14.15
N THR A 132 -15.47 15.80 13.86
CA THR A 132 -15.36 14.74 14.89
C THR A 132 -14.02 14.01 14.90
N SER A 133 -13.07 14.46 14.08
CA SER A 133 -11.72 13.90 14.05
C SER A 133 -11.01 14.17 15.38
N ALA A 134 -10.63 13.12 16.10
CA ALA A 134 -9.86 13.20 17.36
C ALA A 134 -8.57 14.04 17.22
N ARG A 135 -8.00 14.08 16.02
CA ARG A 135 -6.82 14.91 15.72
C ARG A 135 -7.14 16.41 15.61
N ASN A 136 -8.36 16.74 15.20
CA ASN A 136 -8.85 18.12 15.19
C ASN A 136 -9.22 18.58 16.61
N GLN A 137 -9.77 17.68 17.42
CA GLN A 137 -10.06 17.93 18.85
C GLN A 137 -8.79 18.24 19.66
N LEU A 138 -7.70 17.51 19.44
CA LEU A 138 -6.39 17.80 20.08
C LEU A 138 -5.80 19.16 19.68
N ARG A 139 -6.10 19.65 18.47
CA ARG A 139 -5.65 20.96 18.00
C ARG A 139 -6.52 22.10 18.52
N SER A 140 -7.82 21.87 18.72
CA SER A 140 -8.73 22.88 19.29
C SER A 140 -8.48 23.13 20.79
N GLU A 141 -7.94 22.16 21.52
CA GLU A 141 -7.61 22.35 22.95
C GLU A 141 -6.32 23.16 23.18
N SER A 142 -5.41 23.21 22.20
CA SER A 142 -4.09 23.84 22.34
C SER A 142 -4.07 25.33 22.01
N PHE A 143 -5.14 25.89 21.45
CA PHE A 143 -5.29 27.31 21.19
C PHE A 143 -6.62 27.78 21.80
N PRO A 144 -6.64 28.24 23.06
CA PRO A 144 -7.84 28.88 23.59
C PRO A 144 -8.18 30.08 22.71
N ASP A 145 -9.38 30.07 22.14
CA ASP A 145 -9.89 31.13 21.30
C ASP A 145 -9.77 32.47 22.03
N THR A 146 -8.90 33.34 21.52
CA THR A 146 -8.59 34.68 22.04
C THR A 146 -9.74 35.67 21.84
N VAL A 147 -10.99 35.18 21.82
CA VAL A 147 -12.20 36.01 21.62
C VAL A 147 -12.52 36.82 22.88
N GLU A 148 -12.08 36.38 24.07
CA GLU A 148 -12.30 37.13 25.33
C GLU A 148 -11.35 38.33 25.54
N THR A 149 -10.24 38.43 24.81
CA THR A 149 -9.25 39.49 25.07
C THR A 149 -9.70 40.84 24.47
N ASN A 150 -10.46 40.84 23.37
CA ASN A 150 -10.90 42.09 22.73
C ASN A 150 -12.02 42.83 23.49
N SER A 151 -12.89 42.11 24.20
CA SER A 151 -14.00 42.71 24.95
C SER A 151 -13.54 43.44 26.24
N ARG A 152 -12.38 43.09 26.81
CA ARG A 152 -11.78 43.85 27.92
C ARG A 152 -11.04 45.11 27.47
N VAL A 153 -10.32 45.06 26.35
CA VAL A 153 -9.57 46.22 25.83
C VAL A 153 -10.52 47.34 25.40
N GLN A 154 -11.66 47.00 24.79
CA GLN A 154 -12.65 47.99 24.35
C GLN A 154 -13.42 48.65 25.51
N ARG A 155 -13.50 47.99 26.69
CA ARG A 155 -14.12 48.57 27.89
C ARG A 155 -13.18 49.54 28.62
N ALA A 156 -11.85 49.35 28.53
CA ALA A 156 -10.86 50.21 29.17
C ALA A 156 -10.62 51.53 28.42
N THR A 157 -10.79 51.56 27.09
CA THR A 157 -10.61 52.77 26.27
C THR A 157 -11.81 53.72 26.30
N SER A 158 -12.98 53.28 26.76
CA SER A 158 -14.18 54.15 26.83
C SER A 158 -14.19 55.10 28.04
N THR A 159 -13.32 54.91 29.04
CA THR A 159 -13.30 55.74 30.27
C THR A 159 -12.26 56.87 30.27
N ALA A 160 -11.45 57.01 29.21
CA ALA A 160 -10.33 57.98 29.17
C ALA A 160 -10.62 59.29 28.42
N SER A 161 -11.86 59.57 28.03
CA SER A 161 -12.24 60.84 27.39
C SER A 161 -12.91 61.77 28.42
N SER A 162 -12.09 62.56 29.11
CA SER A 162 -12.55 63.73 29.88
C SER A 162 -12.02 65.01 29.23
N PRO A 163 -12.87 66.02 28.94
CA PRO A 163 -12.49 67.19 28.17
C PRO A 163 -11.70 68.20 29.01
N ILE A 164 -10.56 68.65 28.45
CA ILE A 164 -9.72 69.72 28.99
C ILE A 164 -10.46 71.06 28.82
N PRO A 165 -10.67 71.86 29.89
CA PRO A 165 -11.33 73.16 29.77
C PRO A 165 -10.36 74.22 29.22
N ALA A 166 -10.81 74.92 28.17
CA ALA A 166 -10.13 76.06 27.59
C ALA A 166 -10.05 77.22 28.60
N ARG A 167 -8.85 77.75 28.83
CA ARG A 167 -8.62 78.97 29.61
C ARG A 167 -8.25 80.12 28.67
N ARG A 168 -8.95 81.24 28.89
CA ARG A 168 -8.85 82.54 28.24
C ARG A 168 -7.45 83.16 28.33
#